data_AF-A0AAF0IVG5-F1
#
_entry.id   AF-A0AAF0IVG5-F1
#
_cell.length_a   1.000
_cell.length_b   1.000
_cell.length_c   1.000
_cell.angle_alpha   90.00
_cell.angle_beta   90.00
_cell.angle_gamma   90.00
#
_symmetry.space_group_name_H-M   'P 1'
#
loop_
_entity.id
_entity.type
_entity.pdbx_description
1 polymer ?
#
loop_
_entity_poly.entity_id
_entity_poly.type
_entity_poly.pdbx_seq_one_letter_code
_entity_poly.pdbx_strand_id
1 'polypeptide(L)'
;MDPSGPIYLFFSVNGSGCFCGMAQMTSGLDYNQSSDIWADGTRWKGLFHVHWLLVKDVPNAQLRHIILHNTADVRPVTKSRDTQELLPEAAMAVLQIFYTYTGFSSLLSRDTSPMPR
;
A
#
# COMPACT_ATOMS: atom_id res chain seq x y z
N MET A 1 3.23 23.50 10.31
CA MET A 1 2.51 22.22 10.23
C MET A 1 1.66 22.31 8.99
N ASP A 2 1.84 21.39 8.04
CA ASP A 2 0.95 21.28 6.88
C ASP A 2 -0.50 21.15 7.39
N PRO A 3 -1.47 21.96 6.95
CA PRO A 3 -2.87 21.86 7.36
C PRO A 3 -3.52 20.52 6.96
N SER A 4 -2.90 19.78 6.03
CA SER A 4 -3.25 18.41 5.68
C SER A 4 -2.54 17.45 6.64
N GLY A 5 -3.28 16.61 7.36
CA GLY A 5 -2.72 15.60 8.27
C GLY A 5 -1.82 14.56 7.59
N PRO A 6 -1.32 13.56 8.34
CA PRO A 6 -0.43 12.55 7.77
C PRO A 6 -1.13 11.74 6.65
N ILE A 7 -0.40 11.45 5.58
CA ILE A 7 -0.84 10.58 4.49
C ILE A 7 -0.32 9.16 4.74
N TYR A 8 -1.24 8.20 4.78
CA TYR A 8 -0.93 6.78 4.87
C TYR A 8 -1.25 6.08 3.54
N LEU A 9 -0.36 5.19 3.14
CA LEU A 9 -0.42 4.44 1.89
C LEU A 9 -0.54 2.95 2.20
N PHE A 10 -1.61 2.31 1.75
CA PHE A 10 -1.76 0.86 1.80
C PHE A 10 -1.27 0.23 0.50
N PHE A 11 -0.27 -0.64 0.60
CA PHE A 11 0.37 -1.25 -0.56
C PHE A 11 -0.30 -2.59 -0.92
N SER A 12 -0.55 -2.80 -2.21
CA SER A 12 -1.06 -4.04 -2.78
C SER A 12 -0.43 -4.25 -4.16
N VAL A 13 0.03 -5.47 -4.42
CA VAL A 13 0.60 -5.84 -5.73
C VAL A 13 -0.51 -6.38 -6.63
N ASN A 14 -0.58 -5.91 -7.87
CA ASN A 14 -1.59 -6.39 -8.81
C ASN A 14 -1.49 -7.91 -8.99
N GLY A 15 -2.62 -8.61 -8.78
CA GLY A 15 -2.70 -10.06 -8.90
C GLY A 15 -2.17 -10.86 -7.70
N SER A 16 -1.67 -10.23 -6.63
CA SER A 16 -1.19 -10.95 -5.44
C SER A 16 -2.31 -11.62 -4.62
N GLY A 17 -3.53 -11.06 -4.69
CA GLY A 17 -4.64 -11.45 -3.83
C GLY A 17 -4.52 -10.96 -2.38
N CYS A 18 -3.57 -10.09 -2.06
CA CYS A 18 -3.36 -9.52 -0.73
C CYS A 18 -2.87 -8.06 -0.78
N PHE A 19 -3.14 -7.34 0.30
CA PHE A 19 -2.34 -6.15 0.63
C PHE A 19 -1.10 -6.57 1.41
N CYS A 20 0.05 -5.91 1.19
CA CYS A 20 1.35 -6.33 1.71
C CYS A 20 1.94 -5.40 2.78
N GLY A 21 1.34 -4.23 3.02
CA GLY A 21 1.83 -3.32 4.05
C GLY A 21 1.19 -1.95 4.05
N MET A 22 1.67 -1.12 4.97
CA MET A 22 1.28 0.28 5.12
C MET A 22 2.52 1.12 5.41
N ALA A 23 2.61 2.28 4.76
CA ALA A 23 3.64 3.28 5.01
C ALA A 23 3.05 4.68 5.17
N GLN A 24 3.75 5.55 5.87
CA GLN A 24 3.44 6.98 5.91
C GLN A 24 4.28 7.72 4.87
N MET A 25 3.68 8.64 4.11
CA MET A 25 4.43 9.58 3.26
C MET A 25 5.06 10.66 4.14
N THR A 26 6.38 10.81 4.07
CA THR A 26 7.17 11.68 4.96
C THR A 26 7.78 12.90 4.26
N SER A 27 7.61 13.01 2.94
CA SER A 27 7.99 14.20 2.16
C SER A 27 6.98 14.47 1.06
N GLY A 28 7.02 15.67 0.48
CA GLY A 28 6.38 15.94 -0.81
C GLY A 28 7.07 15.23 -1.98
N LEU A 29 6.42 15.26 -3.14
CA LEU A 29 6.95 14.73 -4.41
C LEU A 29 7.95 15.70 -5.03
N ASP A 30 9.18 15.24 -5.28
CA ASP A 30 10.23 15.97 -5.97
C ASP A 30 10.47 15.38 -7.37
N TYR A 31 10.06 16.11 -8.40
CA TYR A 31 10.20 15.70 -9.80
C TYR A 31 11.63 15.86 -10.37
N ASN A 32 12.52 16.55 -9.66
CA ASN A 32 13.92 16.68 -10.07
C ASN A 32 14.75 15.45 -9.68
N GLN A 33 14.22 14.62 -8.78
CA GLN A 33 14.83 13.36 -8.39
C GLN A 33 14.34 12.21 -9.27
N SER A 34 15.23 11.25 -9.52
CA SER A 34 14.94 10.01 -10.24
C SER A 34 15.68 8.85 -9.58
N SER A 35 15.24 7.63 -9.83
CA SER A 35 15.86 6.43 -9.28
C SER A 35 15.90 5.33 -10.33
N ASP A 36 16.97 4.54 -10.31
CA ASP A 36 17.24 3.40 -11.17
C ASP A 36 16.82 2.06 -10.54
N ILE A 37 16.26 2.07 -9.32
CA ILE A 37 15.80 0.86 -8.62
C ILE A 37 14.53 0.26 -9.22
N TRP A 38 13.84 1.01 -10.08
CA TRP A 38 12.58 0.57 -10.70
C TRP A 38 12.85 -0.33 -11.90
N ALA A 39 12.07 -1.42 -12.01
CA ALA A 39 12.20 -2.36 -13.13
C ALA A 39 11.98 -1.72 -14.50
N ASP A 40 11.18 -0.66 -14.58
CA ASP A 40 11.09 0.24 -15.73
C ASP A 40 11.67 1.61 -15.34
N GLY A 41 12.85 1.90 -15.86
CA GLY A 41 13.61 3.11 -15.53
C GLY A 41 13.06 4.40 -16.14
N THR A 42 12.01 4.35 -16.97
CA THR A 42 11.49 5.53 -17.67
C THR A 42 10.07 5.90 -17.28
N ARG A 43 9.32 4.92 -16.78
CA ARG A 43 7.90 5.08 -16.46
C ARG A 43 7.66 5.97 -15.24
N TRP A 44 8.46 5.84 -14.19
CA TRP A 44 8.24 6.51 -12.91
C TRP A 44 9.15 7.75 -12.81
N LYS A 45 8.54 8.92 -12.61
CA LYS A 45 9.25 10.22 -12.52
C LYS A 45 8.95 10.88 -11.19
N GLY A 46 9.99 11.45 -10.60
CA GLY A 46 9.93 12.06 -9.28
C GLY A 46 9.93 11.03 -8.15
N LEU A 47 10.34 11.47 -6.96
CA LEU A 47 10.42 10.64 -5.77
C LEU A 47 9.77 11.35 -4.58
N PHE A 48 9.26 10.56 -3.64
CA PHE A 48 8.90 11.00 -2.30
C PHE A 48 9.33 9.95 -1.29
N HIS A 49 9.61 10.37 -0.06
CA HIS A 49 10.02 9.49 1.01
C HIS A 49 8.81 8.87 1.70
N VAL A 50 8.96 7.61 2.10
CA VAL A 50 8.00 6.88 2.91
C VAL A 50 8.68 6.25 4.11
N HIS A 51 7.93 6.12 5.20
CA HIS A 51 8.32 5.33 6.37
C HIS A 51 7.37 4.13 6.50
N TRP A 52 7.91 2.92 6.34
CA TRP A 52 7.15 1.68 6.48
C TRP A 52 6.75 1.45 7.94
N LEU A 53 5.46 1.33 8.20
CA LEU A 53 4.90 1.12 9.53
C LEU A 53 4.52 -0.36 9.74
N LEU A 54 3.98 -1.00 8.70
CA LEU A 54 3.56 -2.39 8.70
C LEU A 54 4.03 -3.08 7.43
N VAL A 55 4.64 -4.25 7.58
CA VAL A 55 5.00 -5.14 6.46
C VAL A 55 4.46 -6.53 6.77
N LYS A 56 3.29 -6.84 6.20
CA LYS A 56 2.58 -8.11 6.40
C LYS A 56 1.57 -8.35 5.28
N ASP A 57 1.41 -9.60 4.88
CA ASP A 57 0.43 -9.97 3.86
C ASP A 57 -0.94 -10.17 4.53
N VAL A 58 -1.93 -9.34 4.16
CA VAL A 58 -3.33 -9.48 4.56
C VAL A 58 -4.15 -9.94 3.36
N PRO A 59 -4.72 -11.16 3.36
CA PRO A 59 -5.49 -11.67 2.23
C PRO A 59 -6.71 -10.80 1.91
N ASN A 60 -7.03 -10.64 0.62
CA ASN A 60 -8.20 -9.90 0.16
C ASN A 60 -9.51 -10.45 0.74
N ALA A 61 -9.56 -11.73 1.12
CA ALA A 61 -10.70 -12.32 1.81
C ALA A 61 -11.05 -11.61 3.12
N GLN A 62 -10.05 -11.06 3.82
CA GLN A 62 -10.24 -10.31 5.06
C GLN A 62 -10.75 -8.89 4.80
N LEU A 63 -10.47 -8.31 3.63
CA LEU A 63 -10.73 -6.89 3.34
C LEU A 63 -11.94 -6.65 2.42
N ARG A 64 -12.34 -7.65 1.61
CA ARG A 64 -13.35 -7.51 0.53
C ARG A 64 -14.74 -7.05 0.99
N HIS A 65 -15.03 -7.14 2.28
CA HIS A 65 -16.31 -6.71 2.84
C HIS A 65 -16.37 -5.19 3.10
N ILE A 66 -15.22 -4.51 3.08
CA ILE A 66 -15.14 -3.04 3.16
C ILE A 66 -15.47 -2.47 1.79
N ILE A 67 -16.61 -1.80 1.71
CA ILE A 67 -17.14 -1.22 0.46
C ILE A 67 -16.82 0.28 0.42
N LEU A 68 -16.32 0.75 -0.72
CA LEU A 68 -15.98 2.15 -0.95
C LEU A 68 -17.13 2.87 -1.65
N HIS A 69 -17.81 3.74 -0.91
CA HIS A 69 -18.92 4.54 -1.42
C HIS A 69 -18.48 5.80 -2.18
N ASN A 70 -17.21 6.19 -2.06
CA ASN A 70 -16.59 7.30 -2.79
C ASN A 70 -16.02 6.87 -4.17
N THR A 71 -16.62 5.84 -4.79
CA THR A 71 -16.24 5.35 -6.11
C THR A 71 -17.44 5.33 -7.03
N ALA A 72 -17.25 5.57 -8.33
CA ALA A 72 -18.34 5.64 -9.30
C ALA A 72 -19.12 4.31 -9.42
N ASP A 73 -18.44 3.19 -9.19
CA ASP A 73 -18.96 1.83 -9.33
C ASP A 73 -19.26 1.13 -8.00
N VAL A 74 -19.14 1.81 -6.85
CA VAL A 74 -19.30 1.26 -5.48
C VAL A 74 -18.70 -0.14 -5.34
N ARG A 75 -17.40 -0.19 -5.08
CA ARG A 75 -16.63 -1.44 -5.12
C ARG A 75 -15.94 -1.75 -3.79
N PRO A 76 -15.59 -3.03 -3.56
CA PRO A 76 -14.71 -3.40 -2.44
C PRO A 76 -13.37 -2.68 -2.50
N VAL A 77 -12.77 -2.43 -1.34
CA VAL A 77 -11.40 -1.88 -1.22
C VAL A 77 -10.36 -2.72 -1.97
N THR A 78 -10.60 -4.02 -2.10
CA THR A 78 -9.72 -4.97 -2.82
C THR A 78 -9.78 -4.84 -4.34
N LYS A 79 -10.69 -4.01 -4.87
CA LYS A 79 -10.80 -3.67 -6.29
C LYS A 79 -10.40 -2.23 -6.58
N SER A 80 -9.78 -1.54 -5.61
CA SER A 80 -9.25 -0.20 -5.78
C SER A 80 -8.23 -0.14 -6.92
N ARG A 81 -8.21 1.00 -7.63
CA ARG A 81 -7.11 1.34 -8.54
C ARG A 81 -6.00 2.03 -7.76
N ASP A 82 -4.86 2.20 -8.42
CA ASP A 82 -3.75 2.97 -7.87
C ASP A 82 -4.24 4.35 -7.40
N THR A 83 -3.71 4.80 -6.26
CA THR A 83 -4.05 6.05 -5.56
C THR A 83 -5.54 6.26 -5.23
N GLN A 84 -6.36 5.21 -5.16
CA GLN A 84 -7.75 5.33 -4.68
C GLN A 84 -7.79 5.83 -3.23
N GLU A 85 -8.45 6.96 -3.01
CA GLU A 85 -8.65 7.50 -1.66
C GLU A 85 -9.59 6.63 -0.84
N LEU A 86 -9.23 6.40 0.42
CA LEU A 86 -10.08 5.80 1.44
C LEU A 86 -10.55 6.87 2.41
N LEU A 87 -11.87 7.03 2.54
CA LEU A 87 -12.45 7.86 3.58
C LEU A 87 -12.11 7.32 4.98
N PRO A 88 -12.14 8.16 6.03
CA PRO A 88 -11.67 7.79 7.38
C PRO A 88 -12.25 6.47 7.90
N GLU A 89 -13.54 6.20 7.68
CA GLU A 89 -14.21 4.99 8.15
C GLU A 89 -13.63 3.73 7.49
N ALA A 90 -13.43 3.77 6.17
CA ALA A 90 -12.85 2.65 5.43
C ALA A 90 -11.37 2.46 5.78
N ALA A 91 -10.61 3.56 5.88
CA ALA A 91 -9.21 3.53 6.26
C ALA A 91 -8.98 2.93 7.65
N MET A 92 -9.81 3.33 8.64
CA MET A 92 -9.74 2.79 10.00
C MET A 92 -10.09 1.29 10.05
N ALA A 93 -11.10 0.85 9.28
CA ALA A 93 -11.44 -0.57 9.19
C ALA A 93 -10.30 -1.41 8.60
N VAL A 94 -9.66 -0.93 7.52
CA VAL A 94 -8.48 -1.58 6.93
C VAL A 94 -7.34 -1.64 7.96
N LEU A 95 -7.02 -0.53 8.62
CA LEU A 95 -5.95 -0.47 9.63
C LEU A 95 -6.19 -1.45 10.79
N GLN A 96 -7.43 -1.54 11.29
CA GLN A 96 -7.77 -2.46 12.37
C GLN A 96 -7.58 -3.92 11.96
N ILE A 97 -7.92 -4.29 10.72
CA ILE A 97 -7.67 -5.63 10.19
C ILE A 97 -6.17 -5.89 10.07
N PHE A 98 -5.40 -4.94 9.56
CA PHE A 98 -3.94 -5.03 9.51
C PHE A 98 -3.32 -5.25 10.89
N TYR A 99 -3.78 -4.52 11.89
CA TYR A 99 -3.28 -4.63 13.26
C TYR A 99 -3.61 -5.99 13.89
N THR A 100 -4.84 -6.47 13.73
CA THR A 100 -5.32 -7.70 14.39
C THR A 100 -5.00 -8.99 13.63
N TYR A 101 -4.70 -8.92 12.33
CA TYR A 101 -4.37 -10.10 11.53
C TYR A 101 -3.03 -10.72 11.98
N THR A 102 -3.08 -11.99 12.39
CA THR A 102 -1.97 -12.76 12.97
C THR A 102 -1.21 -13.63 11.97
N GLY A 103 -1.54 -13.57 10.67
CA GLY A 103 -0.81 -14.33 9.66
C GLY A 103 0.67 -13.93 9.57
N PHE A 104 1.55 -14.92 9.40
CA PHE A 104 3.01 -14.75 9.43
C PHE A 104 3.67 -14.68 8.04
N SER A 105 2.90 -14.62 6.95
CA SER A 105 3.47 -14.39 5.62
C SER A 105 3.69 -12.90 5.37
N SER A 106 4.87 -12.54 4.89
CA SER A 106 5.17 -11.18 4.43
C SER A 106 6.06 -11.25 3.19
N LEU A 107 6.12 -10.16 2.41
CA LEU A 107 7.09 -10.05 1.32
C LEU A 107 8.53 -10.35 1.76
N LEU A 108 8.90 -9.95 2.98
CA LEU A 108 10.26 -10.15 3.51
C LEU A 108 10.57 -11.61 3.86
N SER A 109 9.57 -12.45 4.15
CA SER A 109 9.82 -13.87 4.45
C SER A 109 9.99 -14.75 3.21
N ARG A 110 9.71 -14.22 2.01
CA ARG A 110 9.85 -14.94 0.74
C ARG A 110 11.29 -14.93 0.19
N ASP A 111 12.19 -14.17 0.81
CA ASP A 111 13.57 -13.97 0.38
C ASP A 111 14.56 -14.94 1.06
N THR A 112 14.24 -16.25 1.04
CA THR A 112 15.17 -17.31 1.50
C THR A 112 15.78 -18.11 0.34
N SER A 113 15.57 -17.64 -0.90
CA SER A 113 16.19 -18.24 -2.07
C SER A 113 17.65 -17.79 -2.14
N PRO A 114 18.64 -18.69 -2.24
CA PRO A 114 20.03 -18.27 -2.45
C PRO A 114 20.12 -17.47 -3.76
N MET A 115 20.79 -16.31 -3.70
CA MET A 115 21.10 -15.50 -4.88
C MET A 115 21.76 -16.39 -5.95
N PRO A 116 21.33 -16.31 -7.23
CA PRO A 116 22.05 -16.98 -8.30
C PRO A 116 23.49 -16.45 -8.34
N ARG A 117 24.45 -17.37 -8.39
CA ARG A 117 25.88 -17.06 -8.57
C ARG A 117 26.16 -16.42 -9.91
#